data_AF-A0A6C0KJ94-F1
#
_entry.id   AF-A0A6C0KJ94-F1
#
_cell.length_a   1.000
_cell.length_b   1.000
_cell.length_c   1.000
_cell.angle_alpha   90.00
_cell.angle_beta   90.00
_cell.angle_gamma   90.00
#
_symmetry.space_group_name_H-M   'P 1'
#
loop_
_entity.id
_entity.type
_entity.pdbx_description
1 polymer ?
#
loop_
_entity_poly.entity_id
_entity_poly.type
_entity_poly.pdbx_seq_one_letter_code
_entity_poly.pdbx_strand_id
1 'polypeptide(L)'
;MVCKNFHMIHNELLDVFYSYIQQYNHPSCHVQIKYLLLTEHVSFLQNNILNVCKILGINRPDKSKYIHRVIDSDLREDICAKNKNAAVAFTQRINPLVYDCGKSGRTRFFISEKEGIKSNTKKRVQNIMEYVEPAYIMNIKETESFSIMNDGSEIPKDNFNTICNNIIQEMLQHRKLSFMQFRDTIYDILVYNLDVPECLWYVIYYFIQRKLLSSKDIDDIMDKTFVFLKYYNNNYRPIYHLESMFFYIITIIQNHQK
;
A
#
# COMPACT_ATOMS: atom_id res chain seq x y z
N MET A 1 -6.53 12.20 -23.02
CA MET A 1 -7.05 11.04 -22.27
C MET A 1 -5.91 10.39 -21.49
N VAL A 2 -6.11 10.06 -20.22
CA VAL A 2 -5.10 9.39 -19.37
C VAL A 2 -5.61 7.99 -19.03
N CYS A 3 -4.83 6.96 -19.37
CA CYS A 3 -5.16 5.57 -19.08
C CYS A 3 -4.19 5.05 -18.03
N LYS A 4 -4.70 4.80 -16.82
CA LYS A 4 -3.92 4.21 -15.72
C LYS A 4 -3.93 2.69 -15.83
N ASN A 5 -2.85 2.06 -15.39
CA ASN A 5 -2.69 0.60 -15.34
C ASN A 5 -3.00 -0.08 -16.68
N PHE A 6 -2.49 0.47 -17.78
CA PHE A 6 -2.84 0.02 -19.13
C PHE A 6 -2.43 -1.43 -19.41
N HIS A 7 -1.48 -2.00 -18.66
CA HIS A 7 -1.14 -3.43 -18.69
C HIS A 7 -2.29 -4.37 -18.28
N MET A 8 -3.34 -3.85 -17.65
CA MET A 8 -4.54 -4.62 -17.29
C MET A 8 -5.61 -4.63 -18.40
N ILE A 9 -5.36 -3.99 -19.54
CA ILE A 9 -6.31 -4.00 -20.66
C ILE A 9 -6.46 -5.42 -21.23
N HIS A 10 -7.69 -5.79 -21.60
CA HIS A 10 -7.93 -7.01 -22.35
C HIS A 10 -7.35 -6.89 -23.76
N ASN A 11 -6.64 -7.93 -24.21
CA ASN A 11 -5.95 -7.93 -25.51
C ASN A 11 -6.88 -7.59 -26.69
N GLU A 12 -8.15 -8.02 -26.65
CA GLU A 12 -9.16 -7.75 -27.68
C GLU A 12 -9.44 -6.26 -27.88
N LEU A 13 -9.20 -5.43 -26.85
CA LEU A 13 -9.45 -4.00 -26.91
C LEU A 13 -8.27 -3.20 -27.47
N LEU A 14 -7.09 -3.79 -27.62
CA LEU A 14 -5.90 -3.09 -28.11
C LEU A 14 -6.07 -2.60 -29.57
N ASP A 15 -6.67 -3.42 -30.43
CA ASP A 15 -6.89 -3.08 -31.84
C ASP A 15 -7.91 -1.94 -32.01
N VAL A 16 -8.99 -2.01 -31.22
CA VAL A 16 -9.99 -0.94 -31.14
C VAL A 16 -9.34 0.35 -30.64
N PHE A 17 -8.53 0.25 -29.60
CA PHE A 17 -7.83 1.39 -29.01
C PHE A 17 -6.84 2.03 -29.99
N TYR A 18 -6.09 1.22 -30.74
CA TYR A 18 -5.18 1.71 -31.79
C TYR A 18 -5.92 2.48 -32.88
N SER A 19 -7.08 1.97 -33.32
CA SER A 19 -7.92 2.64 -34.33
C SER A 19 -8.34 4.04 -33.89
N TYR A 20 -8.70 4.20 -32.60
CA TYR A 20 -9.02 5.51 -32.03
C TYR A 20 -7.81 6.44 -31.96
N ILE A 21 -6.64 5.95 -31.56
CA ILE A 21 -5.41 6.76 -31.56
C ILE A 21 -5.13 7.28 -32.98
N GLN A 22 -5.25 6.43 -34.00
CA GLN A 22 -4.95 6.80 -35.38
C GLN A 22 -5.94 7.82 -35.94
N GLN A 23 -7.24 7.62 -35.73
CA GLN A 23 -8.31 8.48 -36.27
C GLN A 23 -8.15 9.94 -35.85
N TYR A 24 -7.77 10.20 -34.60
CA TYR A 24 -7.65 11.55 -34.03
C TYR A 24 -6.22 12.12 -34.07
N ASN A 25 -5.29 11.45 -34.75
CA ASN A 25 -3.92 11.93 -34.97
C ASN A 25 -3.70 12.52 -36.37
N HIS A 26 -4.75 12.58 -37.21
CA HIS A 26 -4.63 13.10 -38.57
C HIS A 26 -4.58 14.65 -38.58
N PRO A 27 -3.68 15.29 -39.36
CA PRO A 27 -3.53 16.76 -39.39
C PRO A 27 -4.77 17.53 -39.85
N SER A 28 -5.65 16.87 -40.62
CA SER A 28 -6.90 17.47 -41.11
C SER A 28 -8.06 17.41 -40.11
N CYS A 29 -7.88 16.70 -38.98
CA CYS A 29 -8.90 16.64 -37.94
C CYS A 29 -8.87 17.93 -37.11
N HIS A 30 -10.04 18.53 -36.90
CA HIS A 30 -10.15 19.77 -36.11
C HIS A 30 -9.90 19.56 -34.62
N VAL A 31 -9.91 18.31 -34.14
CA VAL A 31 -9.72 17.95 -32.73
C VAL A 31 -8.49 17.04 -32.60
N GLN A 32 -7.50 17.49 -31.83
CA GLN A 32 -6.30 16.71 -31.53
C GLN A 32 -6.40 16.09 -30.13
N ILE A 33 -6.44 14.76 -30.05
CA ILE A 33 -6.48 14.05 -28.77
C ILE A 33 -5.08 13.54 -28.43
N LYS A 34 -4.59 13.87 -27.23
CA LYS A 34 -3.33 13.33 -26.69
C LYS A 34 -3.62 12.21 -25.70
N TYR A 35 -2.91 11.09 -25.85
CA TYR A 35 -3.02 9.92 -24.98
C TYR A 35 -1.79 9.83 -24.07
N LEU A 36 -2.03 9.60 -22.78
CA LEU A 36 -1.00 9.26 -21.80
C LEU A 36 -1.32 7.87 -21.25
N LEU A 37 -0.49 6.89 -21.60
CA LEU A 37 -0.63 5.51 -21.14
C LEU A 37 0.35 5.28 -20.00
N LEU A 38 -0.16 4.92 -18.82
CA LEU A 38 0.66 4.55 -17.67
C LEU A 38 0.61 3.03 -17.53
N THR A 39 1.76 2.38 -17.65
CA THR A 39 1.89 0.92 -17.61
C THR A 39 3.17 0.51 -16.89
N GLU A 40 3.17 -0.68 -16.28
CA GLU A 40 4.33 -1.25 -15.61
C GLU A 40 5.30 -1.89 -16.60
N HIS A 41 4.76 -2.57 -17.62
CA HIS A 41 5.53 -3.18 -18.70
C HIS A 41 4.91 -2.81 -20.05
N VAL A 42 5.74 -2.75 -21.10
CA VAL A 42 5.31 -2.39 -22.47
C VAL A 42 5.21 -3.61 -23.40
N SER A 43 5.73 -4.77 -22.98
CA SER A 43 5.86 -5.97 -23.82
C SER A 43 4.53 -6.55 -24.32
N PHE A 44 3.42 -6.22 -23.66
CA PHE A 44 2.09 -6.66 -24.07
C PHE A 44 1.50 -5.82 -25.23
N LEU A 45 2.07 -4.64 -25.49
CA LEU A 45 1.61 -3.76 -26.56
C LEU A 45 2.10 -4.25 -27.92
N GLN A 46 1.19 -4.25 -28.89
CA GLN A 46 1.56 -4.53 -30.27
C GLN A 46 2.47 -3.43 -30.84
N ASN A 47 3.36 -3.82 -31.77
CA ASN A 47 4.29 -2.92 -32.44
C ASN A 47 3.62 -1.69 -33.07
N ASN A 48 2.37 -1.83 -33.53
CA ASN A 48 1.58 -0.75 -34.11
C ASN A 48 1.40 0.43 -33.13
N ILE A 49 1.12 0.14 -31.86
CA ILE A 49 0.97 1.15 -30.81
C ILE A 49 2.34 1.68 -30.38
N LEU A 50 3.32 0.78 -30.19
CA LEU A 50 4.67 1.16 -29.77
C LEU A 50 5.35 2.12 -30.74
N ASN A 51 5.17 1.93 -32.05
CA ASN A 51 5.76 2.78 -33.08
C ASN A 51 5.18 4.19 -33.14
N VAL A 52 3.95 4.39 -32.63
CA VAL A 52 3.26 5.69 -32.61
C VAL A 52 3.46 6.40 -31.26
N CYS A 53 3.76 5.65 -30.20
CA CYS A 53 3.91 6.19 -28.85
C CYS A 53 5.36 6.58 -28.54
N LYS A 54 5.53 7.70 -27.82
CA LYS A 54 6.80 8.03 -27.17
C LYS A 54 6.87 7.30 -25.83
N ILE A 55 7.81 6.37 -25.70
CA ILE A 55 8.05 5.63 -24.44
C ILE A 55 8.93 6.47 -23.51
N LEU A 56 8.45 6.70 -22.30
CA LEU A 56 9.20 7.35 -21.23
C LEU A 56 9.36 6.36 -20.07
N GLY A 57 10.56 5.79 -19.93
CA GLY A 57 10.90 4.95 -18.79
C GLY A 57 11.10 5.81 -17.54
N ILE A 58 10.27 5.61 -16.53
CA ILE A 58 10.41 6.28 -15.23
C ILE A 58 10.99 5.28 -14.25
N ASN A 59 12.24 5.49 -13.86
CA ASN A 59 12.89 4.67 -12.85
C ASN A 59 12.34 5.00 -11.45
N ARG A 60 12.37 3.99 -10.57
CA ARG A 60 12.08 4.18 -9.16
C ARG A 60 13.04 5.22 -8.56
N PRO A 61 12.58 6.15 -7.69
CA PRO A 61 13.46 7.11 -7.05
C PRO A 61 14.57 6.44 -6.22
N ASP A 62 15.74 7.05 -6.18
CA ASP A 62 16.86 6.62 -5.34
C ASP A 62 16.61 6.97 -3.87
N LYS A 63 17.31 6.29 -2.94
CA LYS A 63 17.24 6.58 -1.49
C LYS A 63 17.44 8.07 -1.18
N SER A 64 18.39 8.71 -1.86
CA SER A 64 18.63 10.16 -1.71
C SER A 64 17.41 11.00 -2.04
N LYS A 65 16.69 10.69 -3.12
CA LYS A 65 15.49 11.41 -3.55
C LYS A 65 14.36 11.29 -2.53
N TYR A 66 14.19 10.12 -1.90
CA TYR A 66 13.22 9.96 -0.82
C TYR A 66 13.61 10.79 0.42
N ILE A 67 14.88 10.77 0.81
CA ILE A 67 15.39 11.58 1.93
C ILE A 67 15.11 13.07 1.66
N HIS A 68 15.45 13.54 0.45
CA HIS A 68 15.21 14.93 0.04
C HIS A 68 13.73 15.29 0.07
N ARG A 69 12.85 14.39 -0.38
CA ARG A 69 11.39 14.62 -0.33
C ARG A 69 10.89 14.81 1.10
N VAL A 70 11.28 13.94 2.04
CA VAL A 70 10.78 14.02 3.44
C VAL A 70 11.23 15.33 4.08
N ILE A 71 12.50 15.69 3.87
CA ILE A 71 13.06 16.95 4.34
C ILE A 71 12.35 18.16 3.74
N ASP A 72 12.00 18.10 2.45
CA ASP A 72 11.25 19.16 1.78
C ASP A 72 9.85 19.32 2.38
N SER A 73 9.20 18.21 2.77
CA SER A 73 7.91 18.20 3.48
C SER A 73 8.02 18.95 4.81
N ASP A 74 8.96 18.55 5.67
CA ASP A 74 9.19 19.19 6.98
C ASP A 74 9.50 20.70 6.85
N LEU A 75 10.33 21.07 5.87
CA LEU A 75 10.70 22.46 5.64
C LEU A 75 9.51 23.30 5.17
N ARG A 76 8.62 22.72 4.34
CA ARG A 76 7.37 23.38 3.93
C ARG A 76 6.45 23.61 5.11
N GLU A 77 6.33 22.65 6.03
CA GLU A 77 5.54 22.81 7.25
C GLU A 77 6.08 23.96 8.11
N ASP A 78 7.39 24.01 8.33
CA ASP A 78 8.07 25.09 9.06
C ASP A 78 7.82 26.47 8.42
N ILE A 79 7.89 26.57 7.09
CA ILE A 79 7.63 27.81 6.34
C ILE A 79 6.15 28.22 6.46
N CYS A 80 5.23 27.26 6.29
CA CYS A 80 3.79 27.52 6.37
C CYS A 80 3.37 27.95 7.78
N ALA A 81 3.96 27.37 8.83
CA ALA A 81 3.71 27.75 10.22
C ALA A 81 4.13 29.19 10.53
N LYS A 82 5.18 29.69 9.87
CA LYS A 82 5.67 31.08 10.05
C LYS A 82 4.87 32.10 9.23
N ASN A 83 4.14 31.66 8.19
CA ASN A 83 3.40 32.55 7.30
C ASN A 83 2.07 33.00 7.93
N LYS A 84 1.94 34.29 8.22
CA LYS A 84 0.72 34.86 8.84
C LYS A 84 -0.51 34.87 7.90
N ASN A 85 -0.31 34.73 6.58
CA ASN A 85 -1.40 34.71 5.61
C ASN A 85 -1.87 33.28 5.35
N ALA A 86 -3.07 32.95 5.85
CA ALA A 86 -3.65 31.61 5.77
C ALA A 86 -3.88 31.11 4.33
N ALA A 87 -4.24 31.99 3.39
CA ALA A 87 -4.48 31.61 2.00
C ALA A 87 -3.16 31.21 1.31
N VAL A 88 -2.10 32.00 1.53
CA VAL A 88 -0.76 31.70 1.01
C VAL A 88 -0.21 30.41 1.62
N ALA A 89 -0.31 30.27 2.95
CA ALA A 89 0.10 29.04 3.63
C ALA A 89 -0.69 27.81 3.15
N PHE A 90 -2.00 27.93 2.90
CA PHE A 90 -2.79 26.85 2.31
C PHE A 90 -2.32 26.49 0.90
N THR A 91 -2.17 27.46 0.01
CA THR A 91 -1.69 27.21 -1.37
C THR A 91 -0.29 26.61 -1.42
N GLN A 92 0.60 26.98 -0.49
CA GLN A 92 1.94 26.41 -0.37
C GLN A 92 1.92 24.96 0.14
N ARG A 93 0.97 24.59 1.01
CA ARG A 93 0.79 23.21 1.47
C ARG A 93 0.28 22.27 0.38
N ILE A 94 -0.66 22.73 -0.44
CA ILE A 94 -1.29 21.88 -1.46
C ILE A 94 -0.52 21.84 -2.79
N ASN A 95 0.43 22.76 -3.01
CA ASN A 95 1.17 22.83 -4.26
C ASN A 95 2.57 22.21 -4.11
N PRO A 96 2.95 21.21 -4.94
CA PRO A 96 4.31 20.69 -4.98
C PRO A 96 5.35 21.74 -5.40
N LEU A 97 4.94 22.86 -6.00
CA LEU A 97 5.83 23.95 -6.37
C LEU A 97 5.87 25.01 -5.27
N VAL A 98 7.06 25.23 -4.70
CA VAL A 98 7.27 26.31 -3.74
C VAL A 98 7.44 27.60 -4.52
N TYR A 99 6.45 28.49 -4.42
CA TYR A 99 6.59 29.86 -4.91
C TYR A 99 7.47 30.62 -3.92
N ASP A 100 8.72 30.86 -4.32
CA ASP A 100 9.55 31.86 -3.67
C ASP A 100 8.96 33.24 -4.02
N CYS A 101 8.31 33.89 -3.06
CA CYS A 101 7.79 35.25 -3.24
C CYS A 101 8.92 36.32 -3.28
N GLY A 102 10.19 35.92 -3.29
CA GLY A 102 11.34 36.81 -3.38
C GLY A 102 11.92 36.93 -4.80
N LYS A 103 11.65 38.07 -5.48
CA LYS A 103 12.39 38.77 -6.57
C LYS A 103 13.21 38.01 -7.64
N SER A 104 13.15 36.69 -7.78
CA SER A 104 13.77 35.96 -8.89
C SER A 104 12.88 34.80 -9.31
N GLY A 105 12.26 34.93 -10.49
CA GLY A 105 11.25 34.02 -11.04
C GLY A 105 11.74 32.63 -11.46
N ARG A 106 12.52 31.95 -10.62
CA ARG A 106 12.83 30.52 -10.81
C ARG A 106 11.89 29.68 -9.96
N THR A 107 10.93 29.06 -10.63
CA THR A 107 10.13 27.95 -10.08
C THR A 107 11.07 26.80 -9.73
N ARG A 108 11.09 26.37 -8.47
CA ARG A 108 11.94 25.28 -7.99
C ARG A 108 11.07 24.13 -7.49
N PHE A 109 11.51 22.90 -7.78
CA PHE A 109 10.81 21.68 -7.38
C PHE A 109 11.24 21.18 -6.00
N PHE A 110 12.47 21.49 -5.56
CA PHE A 110 13.02 21.04 -4.27
C PHE A 110 13.72 22.20 -3.54
N ILE A 111 13.37 22.43 -2.27
CA ILE A 111 14.00 23.45 -1.41
C ILE A 111 15.35 22.93 -0.89
N SER A 112 15.49 21.61 -0.72
CA SER A 112 16.62 20.95 -0.06
C SER A 112 17.99 21.07 -0.77
N GLU A 113 18.05 21.58 -2.00
CA GLU A 113 19.31 21.73 -2.75
C GLU A 113 20.20 22.89 -2.27
N LYS A 114 19.68 23.81 -1.44
CA LYS A 114 20.44 24.99 -0.99
C LYS A 114 20.60 25.15 0.52
N GLU A 115 19.71 24.61 1.34
CA GLU A 115 19.77 24.87 2.79
C GLU A 115 20.43 23.73 3.55
N GLY A 116 21.38 24.07 4.43
CA GLY A 116 21.95 23.15 5.41
C GLY A 116 20.86 22.67 6.36
N ILE A 117 20.28 21.53 6.03
CA ILE A 117 19.14 20.94 6.73
C ILE A 117 19.50 20.62 8.20
N LYS A 118 18.52 20.78 9.11
CA LYS A 118 18.56 20.30 10.50
C LYS A 118 19.14 18.87 10.52
N SER A 119 20.35 18.74 11.07
CA SER A 119 21.13 17.48 11.12
C SER A 119 20.29 16.28 11.57
N ASN A 120 19.36 16.48 12.50
CA ASN A 120 18.66 15.39 13.18
C ASN A 120 17.60 14.70 12.31
N THR A 121 16.70 15.42 11.62
CA THR A 121 15.72 14.77 10.73
C THR A 121 16.41 14.04 9.59
N LYS A 122 17.42 14.67 8.98
CA LYS A 122 18.19 14.06 7.90
C LYS A 122 18.87 12.76 8.35
N LYS A 123 19.53 12.77 9.52
CA LYS A 123 20.15 11.57 10.11
C LYS A 123 19.12 10.49 10.41
N ARG A 124 17.97 10.83 10.99
CA ARG A 124 16.90 9.87 11.28
C ARG A 124 16.37 9.19 10.01
N VAL A 125 16.01 9.97 8.99
CA VAL A 125 15.49 9.41 7.72
C VAL A 125 16.59 8.64 6.99
N GLN A 126 17.85 9.05 7.09
CA GLN A 126 18.99 8.28 6.59
C GLN A 126 19.08 6.91 7.27
N ASN A 127 19.02 6.86 8.61
CA ASN A 127 19.04 5.61 9.36
C ASN A 127 17.87 4.70 8.94
N ILE A 128 16.65 5.23 8.82
CA ILE A 128 15.49 4.45 8.35
C ILE A 128 15.74 3.90 6.93
N MET A 129 16.29 4.72 6.03
CA MET A 129 16.61 4.34 4.65
C MET A 129 17.77 3.36 4.52
N GLU A 130 18.58 3.14 5.57
CA GLU A 130 19.57 2.06 5.58
C GLU A 130 18.87 0.70 5.63
N TYR A 131 17.81 0.57 6.44
CA TYR A 131 17.04 -0.67 6.60
C TYR A 131 15.93 -0.85 5.56
N VAL A 132 15.37 0.25 5.02
CA VAL A 132 14.28 0.19 4.03
C VAL A 132 14.84 0.20 2.61
N GLU A 133 14.54 -0.85 1.85
CA GLU A 133 14.85 -0.87 0.42
C GLU A 133 13.78 -0.10 -0.38
N PRO A 134 14.17 0.78 -1.33
CA PRO A 134 13.24 1.53 -2.15
C PRO A 134 12.16 0.68 -2.80
N ALA A 135 12.45 -0.59 -3.14
CA ALA A 135 11.52 -1.50 -3.80
C ALA A 135 10.21 -1.70 -3.02
N TYR A 136 10.27 -1.66 -1.68
CA TYR A 136 9.12 -1.87 -0.80
C TYR A 136 8.30 -0.60 -0.51
N ILE A 137 8.77 0.58 -0.95
CA ILE A 137 7.98 1.82 -0.83
C ILE A 137 7.00 1.86 -1.99
N MET A 138 5.78 1.34 -1.79
CA MET A 138 4.80 1.20 -2.88
C MET A 138 4.11 2.53 -3.16
N ASN A 139 3.88 3.33 -2.12
CA ASN A 139 3.30 4.65 -2.24
C ASN A 139 4.26 5.69 -1.67
N ILE A 140 4.54 6.73 -2.46
CA ILE A 140 5.35 7.85 -1.98
C ILE A 140 4.79 8.38 -0.65
N LYS A 141 3.47 8.50 -0.46
CA LYS A 141 2.86 8.99 0.80
C LYS A 141 3.29 8.23 2.07
N GLU A 142 3.70 6.97 1.97
CA GLU A 142 4.22 6.20 3.10
C GLU A 142 5.45 6.83 3.73
N THR A 143 6.26 7.61 2.98
CA THR A 143 7.43 8.25 3.57
C THR A 143 7.10 9.36 4.57
N GLU A 144 5.85 9.82 4.64
CA GLU A 144 5.42 10.75 5.71
C GLU A 144 5.43 10.05 7.08
N SER A 145 5.26 8.73 7.11
CA SER A 145 5.36 7.94 8.34
C SER A 145 6.78 7.91 8.90
N PHE A 146 7.81 8.17 8.09
CA PHE A 146 9.21 8.25 8.57
C PHE A 146 9.42 9.40 9.55
N SER A 147 8.58 10.45 9.50
CA SER A 147 8.63 11.54 10.48
C SER A 147 8.09 11.12 11.85
N ILE A 148 7.23 10.09 11.90
CA ILE A 148 6.56 9.56 13.09
C ILE A 148 7.35 8.38 13.69
N MET A 149 8.07 7.62 12.86
CA MET A 149 8.91 6.52 13.31
C MET A 149 10.05 7.02 14.21
N ASN A 150 10.44 6.20 15.20
CA ASN A 150 11.70 6.33 15.93
C ASN A 150 12.90 6.12 14.97
N ASP A 151 14.14 6.05 15.46
CA ASP A 151 15.37 5.91 14.65
C ASP A 151 15.49 4.60 13.83
N GLY A 152 14.38 3.93 13.51
CA GLY A 152 14.30 2.63 12.84
C GLY A 152 14.28 1.45 13.81
N SER A 153 14.32 1.69 15.13
CA SER A 153 14.42 0.65 16.16
C SER A 153 13.10 -0.08 16.45
N GLU A 154 11.96 0.59 16.23
CA GLU A 154 10.63 0.02 16.47
C GLU A 154 9.77 0.18 15.22
N ILE A 155 9.33 -0.95 14.66
CA ILE A 155 8.38 -0.98 13.56
C ILE A 155 7.02 -0.52 14.14
N PRO A 156 6.33 0.44 13.52
CA PRO A 156 4.99 0.82 13.95
C PRO A 156 4.07 -0.39 14.03
N LYS A 157 3.17 -0.39 15.02
CA LYS A 157 2.18 -1.47 15.15
C LYS A 157 1.30 -1.46 13.90
N ASP A 158 1.45 -2.48 13.07
CA ASP A 158 0.61 -2.70 11.91
C ASP A 158 -0.79 -3.15 12.35
N ASN A 159 -1.82 -2.69 11.63
CA ASN A 159 -3.20 -3.15 11.80
C ASN A 159 -3.27 -4.67 11.66
N PHE A 160 -2.55 -5.24 10.68
CA PHE A 160 -2.48 -6.68 10.48
C PHE A 160 -2.04 -7.42 11.75
N ASN A 161 -0.87 -7.05 12.29
CA ASN A 161 -0.33 -7.67 13.49
C ASN A 161 -1.23 -7.45 14.71
N THR A 162 -1.78 -6.25 14.84
CA THR A 162 -2.65 -5.90 15.98
C THR A 162 -3.90 -6.77 16.00
N ILE A 163 -4.59 -6.88 14.86
CA ILE A 163 -5.83 -7.66 14.74
C ILE A 163 -5.54 -9.15 14.89
N CYS A 164 -4.55 -9.68 14.17
CA CYS A 164 -4.22 -11.10 14.25
C CYS A 164 -3.77 -11.52 15.66
N ASN A 165 -2.98 -10.68 16.35
CA ASN A 165 -2.56 -10.97 17.72
C ASN A 165 -3.75 -10.94 18.69
N ASN A 166 -4.71 -10.02 18.52
CA ASN A 166 -5.93 -9.99 19.33
C ASN A 166 -6.75 -11.28 19.15
N ILE A 167 -6.94 -11.73 17.91
CA ILE A 167 -7.62 -12.99 17.59
C ILE A 167 -6.91 -14.16 18.30
N ILE A 168 -5.58 -14.25 18.19
CA ILE A 168 -4.79 -15.29 18.87
C ILE A 168 -4.98 -15.24 20.39
N GLN A 169 -4.94 -14.04 21.00
CA GLN A 169 -5.13 -13.90 22.45
C GLN A 169 -6.52 -14.37 22.89
N GLU A 170 -7.56 -14.01 22.16
CA GLU A 170 -8.91 -14.49 22.46
C GLU A 170 -9.04 -16.01 22.30
N MET A 171 -8.46 -16.57 21.23
CA MET A 171 -8.43 -18.03 21.01
C MET A 171 -7.68 -18.78 22.14
N LEU A 172 -6.59 -18.21 22.68
CA LEU A 172 -5.88 -18.78 23.82
C LEU A 172 -6.73 -18.75 25.10
N GLN A 173 -7.54 -17.69 25.29
CA GLN A 173 -8.44 -17.50 26.44
C GLN A 173 -9.81 -18.19 26.27
N HIS A 174 -9.87 -19.27 25.48
CA HIS A 174 -11.08 -20.01 25.13
C HIS A 174 -12.05 -20.34 26.29
N ARG A 175 -11.59 -20.50 27.54
CA ARG A 175 -12.46 -20.78 28.71
C ARG A 175 -13.38 -19.61 29.09
N LYS A 176 -13.10 -18.39 28.64
CA LYS A 176 -13.90 -17.17 28.89
C LYS A 176 -14.35 -16.49 27.60
N LEU A 177 -14.21 -17.15 26.45
CA LEU A 177 -14.47 -16.54 25.15
C LEU A 177 -15.95 -16.13 25.03
N SER A 178 -16.19 -14.83 24.92
CA SER A 178 -17.51 -14.33 24.51
C SER A 178 -17.60 -14.41 22.99
N PHE A 179 -18.51 -15.24 22.48
CA PHE A 179 -18.74 -15.37 21.04
C PHE A 179 -19.05 -14.02 20.37
N MET A 180 -19.65 -13.09 21.10
CA MET A 180 -19.95 -11.74 20.60
C MET A 180 -18.69 -10.89 20.45
N GLN A 181 -17.79 -10.92 21.45
CA GLN A 181 -16.54 -10.15 21.40
C GLN A 181 -15.56 -10.72 20.38
N PHE A 182 -15.50 -12.04 20.26
CA PHE A 182 -14.64 -12.70 19.28
C PHE A 182 -15.11 -12.40 17.85
N ARG A 183 -16.42 -12.39 17.64
CA ARG A 183 -17.04 -11.98 16.39
C ARG A 183 -16.66 -10.54 16.02
N ASP A 184 -16.77 -9.60 16.97
CA ASP A 184 -16.37 -8.20 16.73
C ASP A 184 -14.88 -8.09 16.36
N THR A 185 -14.00 -8.89 17.00
CA THR A 185 -12.57 -8.91 16.68
C THR A 185 -12.28 -9.48 15.29
N ILE A 186 -13.01 -10.52 14.86
CA ILE A 186 -12.92 -11.04 13.48
C ILE A 186 -13.35 -9.98 12.47
N TYR A 187 -14.27 -9.07 12.85
CA TYR A 187 -14.83 -8.08 11.94
C TYR A 187 -13.79 -7.03 11.57
N ASP A 188 -12.81 -6.78 12.44
CA ASP A 188 -11.69 -5.91 12.14
C ASP A 188 -10.90 -6.38 10.91
N ILE A 189 -10.80 -7.70 10.64
CA ILE A 189 -10.16 -8.19 9.40
C ILE A 189 -10.82 -7.57 8.16
N LEU A 190 -12.16 -7.51 8.16
CA LEU A 190 -12.93 -7.00 7.03
C LEU A 190 -12.99 -5.47 7.02
N VAL A 191 -13.14 -4.84 8.19
CA VAL A 191 -13.20 -3.37 8.32
C VAL A 191 -11.91 -2.72 7.85
N TYR A 192 -10.76 -3.33 8.17
CA TYR A 192 -9.45 -2.85 7.74
C TYR A 192 -9.02 -3.38 6.37
N ASN A 193 -9.88 -4.14 5.68
CA ASN A 193 -9.61 -4.73 4.36
C ASN A 193 -8.27 -5.50 4.33
N LEU A 194 -8.03 -6.32 5.36
CA LEU A 194 -6.86 -7.18 5.43
C LEU A 194 -7.03 -8.41 4.54
N ASP A 195 -5.91 -8.98 4.09
CA ASP A 195 -5.95 -10.19 3.27
C ASP A 195 -6.26 -11.43 4.13
N VAL A 196 -7.42 -12.03 3.89
CA VAL A 196 -7.98 -13.12 4.70
C VAL A 196 -7.13 -14.39 4.70
N PRO A 197 -6.58 -14.87 3.56
CA PRO A 197 -5.65 -15.99 3.55
C PRO A 197 -4.40 -15.72 4.40
N GLU A 198 -3.83 -14.52 4.34
CA GLU A 198 -2.66 -14.13 5.14
C GLU A 198 -2.98 -14.12 6.64
N CYS A 199 -4.12 -13.54 7.02
CA CYS A 199 -4.58 -13.54 8.42
C CYS A 199 -4.77 -14.97 8.96
N LEU A 200 -5.44 -15.84 8.18
CA LEU A 200 -5.64 -17.25 8.58
C LEU A 200 -4.32 -17.98 8.74
N TRP A 201 -3.41 -17.84 7.77
CA TRP A 201 -2.11 -18.47 7.83
C TRP A 201 -1.30 -17.99 9.04
N TYR A 202 -1.28 -16.68 9.32
CA TYR A 202 -0.58 -16.13 10.47
C TYR A 202 -1.08 -16.73 11.80
N VAL A 203 -2.40 -16.81 11.97
CA VAL A 203 -3.01 -17.42 13.16
C VAL A 203 -2.68 -18.91 13.26
N ILE A 204 -2.83 -19.68 12.19
CA ILE A 204 -2.51 -21.12 12.17
C ILE A 204 -1.03 -21.34 12.48
N TYR A 205 -0.15 -20.61 11.81
CA TYR A 205 1.30 -20.69 11.98
C TYR A 205 1.73 -20.44 13.44
N TYR A 206 1.09 -19.49 14.13
CA TYR A 206 1.34 -19.24 15.55
C TYR A 206 1.12 -20.50 16.41
N PHE A 207 0.01 -21.22 16.20
CA PHE A 207 -0.32 -22.43 16.95
C PHE A 207 0.60 -23.62 16.59
N ILE A 208 1.03 -23.71 15.32
CA ILE A 208 2.03 -24.69 14.88
C ILE A 208 3.36 -24.46 15.61
N GLN A 209 3.86 -23.22 15.62
CA GLN A 209 5.13 -22.87 16.28
C GLN A 209 5.12 -23.15 17.79
N ARG A 210 3.97 -22.96 18.44
CA ARG A 210 3.76 -23.28 19.86
C ARG A 210 3.58 -24.77 20.14
N LYS A 211 3.59 -25.63 19.11
CA LYS A 211 3.29 -27.08 19.20
C LYS A 211 1.94 -27.38 19.84
N LEU A 212 0.95 -26.51 19.62
CA LEU A 212 -0.42 -26.68 20.10
C LEU A 212 -1.31 -27.47 19.11
N LEU A 213 -0.75 -27.85 17.96
CA LEU A 213 -1.41 -28.65 16.92
C LEU A 213 -0.52 -29.87 16.61
N SER A 214 -1.13 -31.06 16.51
CA SER A 214 -0.42 -32.24 16.01
C SER A 214 -0.38 -32.27 14.49
N SER A 215 0.45 -33.13 13.90
CA SER A 215 0.53 -33.26 12.43
C SER A 215 -0.82 -33.53 11.79
N LYS A 216 -1.67 -34.36 12.42
CA LYS A 216 -3.00 -34.70 11.89
C LYS A 216 -3.94 -33.50 11.92
N ASP A 217 -3.88 -32.70 12.98
CA ASP A 217 -4.72 -31.50 13.09
C ASP A 217 -4.32 -30.45 12.06
N ILE A 218 -3.02 -30.34 11.78
CA ILE A 218 -2.53 -29.44 10.74
C ILE A 218 -3.10 -29.86 9.40
N ASP A 219 -3.03 -31.15 9.06
CA ASP A 219 -3.60 -31.67 7.82
C ASP A 219 -5.11 -31.37 7.73
N ASP A 220 -5.87 -31.67 8.78
CA ASP A 220 -7.32 -31.42 8.86
C ASP A 220 -7.67 -29.92 8.73
N ILE A 221 -6.89 -29.04 9.40
CA ILE A 221 -7.06 -27.58 9.31
C ILE A 221 -6.74 -27.09 7.90
N MET A 222 -5.67 -27.59 7.28
CA MET A 222 -5.26 -27.16 5.95
C MET A 222 -6.27 -27.59 4.88
N ASP A 223 -6.80 -28.81 4.96
CA ASP A 223 -7.86 -29.28 4.06
C ASP A 223 -9.11 -28.40 4.15
N LYS A 224 -9.53 -28.06 5.38
CA LYS A 224 -10.68 -27.17 5.56
C LYS A 224 -10.39 -25.73 5.14
N THR A 225 -9.17 -25.24 5.38
CA THR A 225 -8.72 -23.90 4.93
C THR A 225 -8.77 -23.81 3.41
N PHE A 226 -8.29 -24.84 2.71
CA PHE A 226 -8.33 -24.90 1.24
C PHE A 226 -9.76 -24.82 0.71
N VAL A 227 -10.68 -25.63 1.27
CA VAL A 227 -12.10 -25.61 0.89
C VAL A 227 -12.72 -24.24 1.17
N PHE A 228 -12.45 -23.67 2.34
CA PHE A 228 -12.94 -22.34 2.72
C PHE A 228 -12.46 -21.26 1.73
N LEU A 229 -11.16 -21.18 1.44
CA LEU A 229 -10.58 -20.18 0.55
C LEU A 229 -11.10 -20.32 -0.88
N LYS A 230 -11.29 -21.54 -1.37
CA LYS A 230 -11.85 -21.83 -2.70
C LYS A 230 -13.24 -21.19 -2.89
N TYR A 231 -14.06 -21.17 -1.84
CA TYR A 231 -15.42 -20.63 -1.90
C TYR A 231 -15.56 -19.23 -1.32
N TYR A 232 -14.50 -18.66 -0.75
CA TYR A 232 -14.55 -17.41 0.02
C TYR A 232 -15.23 -16.25 -0.75
N ASN A 233 -14.81 -16.01 -2.00
CA ASN A 233 -15.34 -14.93 -2.84
C ASN A 233 -16.73 -15.24 -3.44
N ASN A 234 -17.16 -16.50 -3.41
CA ASN A 234 -18.42 -16.94 -4.02
C ASN A 234 -19.54 -17.09 -2.99
N ASN A 235 -19.25 -16.92 -1.70
CA ASN A 235 -20.21 -17.08 -0.63
C ASN A 235 -20.94 -15.76 -0.31
N TYR A 236 -22.27 -15.84 -0.20
CA TYR A 236 -23.06 -14.71 0.31
C TYR A 236 -22.69 -14.45 1.77
N ARG A 237 -22.10 -13.28 2.03
CA ARG A 237 -21.58 -12.81 3.33
C ARG A 237 -20.40 -13.67 3.86
N PRO A 238 -19.19 -13.44 3.33
CA PRO A 238 -17.97 -14.20 3.67
C PRO A 238 -17.63 -14.27 5.17
N ILE A 239 -18.15 -13.32 5.94
CA ILE A 239 -17.96 -13.15 7.38
C ILE A 239 -18.38 -14.38 8.22
N TYR A 240 -19.50 -15.03 7.87
CA TYR A 240 -19.98 -16.21 8.59
C TYR A 240 -19.07 -17.42 8.39
N HIS A 241 -18.50 -17.53 7.19
CA HIS A 241 -17.58 -18.59 6.85
C HIS A 241 -16.24 -18.38 7.56
N LEU A 242 -15.81 -17.13 7.72
CA LEU A 242 -14.61 -16.78 8.46
C LEU A 242 -14.78 -17.08 9.96
N GLU A 243 -15.91 -16.69 10.56
CA GLU A 243 -16.29 -17.09 11.93
C GLU A 243 -16.24 -18.62 12.09
N SER A 244 -16.89 -19.35 11.19
CA SER A 244 -16.92 -20.82 11.20
C SER A 244 -15.52 -21.43 11.12
N MET A 245 -14.63 -20.86 10.31
CA MET A 245 -13.24 -21.32 10.18
C MET A 245 -12.47 -21.14 11.50
N PHE A 246 -12.54 -19.95 12.11
CA PHE A 246 -11.88 -19.71 13.39
C PHE A 246 -12.44 -20.56 14.53
N PHE A 247 -13.76 -20.76 14.59
CA PHE A 247 -14.36 -21.67 15.59
C PHE A 247 -13.92 -23.12 15.42
N TYR A 248 -13.75 -23.57 14.18
CA TYR A 248 -13.22 -24.90 13.92
C TYR A 248 -11.80 -25.06 14.46
N ILE A 249 -10.93 -24.09 14.21
CA ILE A 249 -9.56 -24.08 14.74
C ILE A 249 -9.58 -24.08 16.28
N ILE A 250 -10.43 -23.26 16.91
CA ILE A 250 -10.59 -23.25 18.38
C ILE A 250 -10.98 -24.65 18.91
N THR A 251 -11.93 -25.31 18.24
CA THR A 251 -12.43 -26.63 18.67
C THR A 251 -11.33 -27.69 18.66
N ILE A 252 -10.46 -27.67 17.64
CA ILE A 252 -9.29 -28.55 17.56
C ILE A 252 -8.31 -28.25 18.69
N ILE A 253 -7.98 -26.98 18.92
CA ILE A 253 -7.05 -26.57 19.99
C ILE A 253 -7.58 -27.01 21.37
N GLN A 254 -8.89 -26.92 21.61
CA GLN A 254 -9.51 -27.35 22.87
C GLN A 254 -9.39 -28.86 23.10
N ASN A 255 -9.46 -29.69 22.05
CA ASN A 255 -9.34 -31.14 22.18
C ASN A 255 -7.95 -31.58 22.65
N HIS A 256 -6.90 -30.77 22.43
CA HIS A 256 -5.54 -31.03 22.92
C HIS A 256 -5.28 -30.57 24.36
N GLN A 257 -6.16 -29.74 24.93
CA GLN A 257 -6.01 -29.23 26.31
C GLN A 257 -6.83 -29.99 27.35
N LYS A 258 -7.47 -31.10 26.96
CA LYS A 258 -8.12 -32.07 27.86
C LYS A 258 -7.18 -33.23 28.15
#